data_AF-A0A5D3BZA9-F1
#
_entry.id   AF-A0A5D3BZA9-F1
#
_cell.length_a   1.000
_cell.length_b   1.000
_cell.length_c   1.000
_cell.angle_alpha   90.00
_cell.angle_beta   90.00
_cell.angle_gamma   90.00
#
_symmetry.space_group_name_H-M   'P 1'
#
loop_
_entity.id
_entity.type
_entity.pdbx_description
1 polymer ?
#
loop_
_entity_poly.entity_id
_entity_poly.type
_entity_poly.pdbx_seq_one_letter_code
_entity_poly.pdbx_strand_id
1 'polypeptide(L)'
;MVVHNNFNHNQTSYSNLQSLKNGKQKTILHSCLNQVWIFPCLFTLLIAIACIYTLIFPNIHRILQIYNFTTTSETLEASPSAKFTDCDVFDGRWVEDDSRYPIYNSTDCPFAERGFSCFENGRKDKEYLRWQWKPKKCEIPRFDAEKALEMLRGKRVVFVGDSLSRTQWESWICMLMEGVKKKESVYEINGSQITKTIRHLGVKFMDHNITVDFYRSVFLMNKTYNVPAGAPKNVRMTVRLDLVDDISDQWIDSDLLVFNTGGWWTQNRLFNEICFFQIGNSLEFGISVIDGYKMALNTWADWAEANINPNRTTVFFRTIESTHWRGPNQCDVSEKPLNETKGKEKSEKSDIIMEVLEKKMKRVPVKIMHLTPMGSYRSDAHVGNWGDNPSLQDCGHWCLPGFPDIWNEIIISYFLPKISSFTSYQN
;
A
#
# COMPACT_ATOMS: atom_id res chain seq x y z
N MET A 1 -1.19 66.50 -38.52
CA MET A 1 -2.29 67.40 -38.11
C MET A 1 -2.83 66.97 -36.75
N VAL A 2 -3.55 67.87 -36.07
CA VAL A 2 -3.89 67.83 -34.63
C VAL A 2 -5.24 68.53 -34.44
N VAL A 3 -6.19 68.08 -33.60
CA VAL A 3 -6.35 66.77 -32.93
C VAL A 3 -7.85 66.55 -32.59
N HIS A 4 -8.18 66.21 -31.34
CA HIS A 4 -9.49 66.12 -30.67
C HIS A 4 -10.38 67.39 -30.85
N ASN A 5 -11.72 67.37 -30.65
CA ASN A 5 -12.31 67.12 -29.32
C ASN A 5 -13.83 66.80 -29.24
N ASN A 6 -14.24 66.41 -28.03
CA ASN A 6 -15.62 66.10 -27.58
C ASN A 6 -16.36 67.34 -27.00
N PHE A 7 -17.69 67.24 -26.76
CA PHE A 7 -18.35 67.22 -25.41
C PHE A 7 -19.74 67.90 -25.23
N ASN A 8 -20.62 67.20 -24.48
CA ASN A 8 -21.50 67.63 -23.35
C ASN A 8 -22.88 68.36 -23.45
N HIS A 9 -23.86 67.70 -22.78
CA HIS A 9 -24.85 68.16 -21.75
C HIS A 9 -25.90 69.30 -21.96
N ASN A 10 -27.20 68.98 -21.72
CA ASN A 10 -28.15 69.60 -20.75
C ASN A 10 -29.60 69.04 -20.94
N GLN A 11 -30.62 69.02 -20.03
CA GLN A 11 -30.94 69.57 -18.68
C GLN A 11 -31.74 70.90 -18.61
N THR A 12 -32.88 71.09 -17.88
CA THR A 12 -33.90 70.17 -17.28
C THR A 12 -35.20 70.90 -16.79
N SER A 13 -36.30 70.14 -16.56
CA SER A 13 -37.33 70.29 -15.46
C SER A 13 -38.53 71.28 -15.51
N TYR A 14 -39.49 71.05 -14.58
CA TYR A 14 -40.74 71.79 -14.16
C TYR A 14 -42.03 71.63 -15.01
N SER A 15 -43.27 71.62 -14.47
CA SER A 15 -43.77 71.35 -13.09
C SER A 15 -45.33 71.21 -12.99
N ASN A 16 -45.84 71.08 -11.74
CA ASN A 16 -47.26 71.16 -11.27
C ASN A 16 -48.04 69.82 -11.35
N LEU A 17 -48.47 69.13 -10.29
CA LEU A 17 -48.60 69.35 -8.82
C LEU A 17 -49.88 70.08 -8.33
N GLN A 18 -50.80 69.32 -7.71
CA GLN A 18 -51.79 69.80 -6.71
C GLN A 18 -52.20 68.64 -5.75
N SER A 19 -52.97 68.88 -4.66
CA SER A 19 -53.31 67.84 -3.66
C SER A 19 -54.48 68.21 -2.72
N LEU A 20 -55.25 67.22 -2.22
CA LEU A 20 -56.21 67.37 -1.10
C LEU A 20 -56.25 66.13 -0.16
N LYS A 21 -56.73 66.32 1.08
CA LYS A 21 -56.67 65.39 2.23
C LYS A 21 -58.11 64.89 2.59
N ASN A 22 -58.45 64.13 3.65
CA ASN A 22 -57.83 63.86 4.96
C ASN A 22 -58.58 62.70 5.69
N GLY A 23 -57.99 62.00 6.69
CA GLY A 23 -58.77 61.12 7.59
C GLY A 23 -58.02 60.03 8.39
N LYS A 24 -58.35 59.87 9.68
CA LYS A 24 -58.02 58.72 10.57
C LYS A 24 -59.37 58.08 11.02
N GLN A 25 -59.51 56.93 11.69
CA GLN A 25 -58.65 56.20 12.65
C GLN A 25 -59.10 54.71 12.81
N LYS A 26 -58.37 53.92 13.61
CA LYS A 26 -58.52 52.46 13.91
C LYS A 26 -59.95 51.96 14.21
N THR A 27 -60.20 50.65 14.02
CA THR A 27 -60.40 49.62 15.10
C THR A 27 -60.30 48.19 14.50
N ILE A 28 -60.30 47.14 15.34
CA ILE A 28 -59.93 45.74 15.07
C ILE A 28 -61.17 44.82 15.02
N LEU A 29 -61.01 43.64 14.40
CA LEU A 29 -61.63 42.33 14.75
C LEU A 29 -62.55 41.71 13.68
N HIS A 30 -62.03 40.70 12.96
CA HIS A 30 -62.70 39.41 12.76
C HIS A 30 -61.72 38.37 12.16
N SER A 31 -61.03 37.64 13.04
CA SER A 31 -60.33 36.40 12.68
C SER A 31 -60.79 35.31 13.65
N CYS A 32 -61.56 34.35 13.14
CA CYS A 32 -61.82 33.01 13.69
C CYS A 32 -62.92 32.35 12.84
N LEU A 33 -62.56 31.36 12.02
CA LEU A 33 -63.45 30.26 11.55
C LEU A 33 -62.70 29.23 10.67
N ASN A 34 -61.75 29.65 9.84
CA ASN A 34 -61.06 28.76 8.87
C ASN A 34 -59.91 27.89 9.44
N GLN A 35 -59.57 27.97 10.74
CA GLN A 35 -58.42 27.23 11.29
C GLN A 35 -58.72 25.80 11.76
N VAL A 36 -59.99 25.42 11.95
CA VAL A 36 -60.37 24.15 12.61
C VAL A 36 -60.03 22.91 11.77
N TRP A 37 -60.02 23.02 10.44
CA TRP A 37 -59.83 21.87 9.53
C TRP A 37 -58.42 21.70 8.98
N ILE A 38 -57.50 22.64 9.24
CA ILE A 38 -56.11 22.57 8.71
C ILE A 38 -55.27 21.58 9.54
N PHE A 39 -55.41 21.61 10.87
CA PHE A 39 -54.63 20.76 11.78
C PHE A 39 -54.86 19.25 11.60
N PRO A 40 -56.10 18.73 11.46
CA PRO A 40 -56.33 17.31 11.22
C PRO A 40 -55.67 16.80 9.94
N CYS A 41 -55.81 17.54 8.83
CA CYS A 41 -55.22 17.17 7.54
C CYS A 41 -53.68 17.15 7.60
N LEU A 42 -53.06 18.17 8.20
CA LEU A 42 -51.61 18.22 8.37
C LEU A 42 -51.09 17.06 9.24
N PHE A 43 -51.81 16.71 10.31
CA PHE A 43 -51.47 15.57 11.17
C PHE A 43 -51.56 14.23 10.42
N THR A 44 -52.60 14.01 9.63
CA THR A 44 -52.72 12.78 8.80
C THR A 44 -51.62 12.67 7.74
N LEU A 45 -51.20 13.80 7.14
CA LEU A 45 -50.10 13.83 6.18
C LEU A 45 -48.76 13.48 6.83
N LEU A 46 -48.49 14.02 8.03
CA LEU A 46 -47.27 13.73 8.78
C LEU A 46 -47.19 12.26 9.20
N ILE A 47 -48.31 11.65 9.61
CA ILE A 47 -48.38 10.19 9.90
C ILE A 47 -48.10 9.38 8.63
N ALA A 48 -48.71 9.72 7.49
CA ALA A 48 -48.47 9.02 6.23
C ALA A 48 -46.98 9.08 5.81
N ILE A 49 -46.35 10.25 5.92
CA ILE A 49 -44.92 10.43 5.66
C ILE A 49 -44.06 9.59 6.64
N ALA A 50 -44.40 9.58 7.93
CA ALA A 50 -43.68 8.79 8.93
C ALA A 50 -43.79 7.28 8.67
N CYS A 51 -44.97 6.77 8.31
CA CYS A 51 -45.16 5.36 7.94
C CYS A 51 -44.40 4.99 6.66
N ILE A 52 -44.40 5.84 5.64
CA ILE A 52 -43.61 5.62 4.42
C ILE A 52 -42.11 5.61 4.75
N TYR A 53 -41.65 6.51 5.61
CA TYR A 53 -40.25 6.57 6.04
C TYR A 53 -39.82 5.32 6.83
N THR A 54 -40.64 4.80 7.73
CA THR A 54 -40.32 3.55 8.46
C THR A 54 -40.34 2.31 7.57
N LEU A 55 -41.16 2.29 6.50
CA LEU A 55 -41.18 1.21 5.51
C LEU A 55 -39.95 1.24 4.59
N ILE A 56 -39.45 2.43 4.22
CA ILE A 56 -38.26 2.58 3.36
C ILE A 56 -36.96 2.39 4.17
N PHE A 57 -36.93 2.79 5.44
CA PHE A 57 -35.73 2.78 6.28
C PHE A 57 -35.87 1.96 7.59
N PRO A 58 -36.23 0.65 7.54
CA PRO A 58 -36.45 -0.17 8.73
C PRO A 58 -35.21 -0.35 9.63
N ASN A 59 -34.01 -0.05 9.13
CA ASN A 59 -32.74 -0.22 9.85
C ASN A 59 -32.31 0.97 10.73
N ILE A 60 -33.01 2.11 10.71
CA ILE A 60 -32.60 3.31 11.50
C ILE A 60 -32.56 3.00 13.01
N HIS A 61 -33.42 2.13 13.52
CA HIS A 61 -33.41 1.75 14.94
C HIS A 61 -32.12 1.01 15.36
N ARG A 62 -31.44 0.30 14.43
CA ARG A 62 -30.11 -0.27 14.69
C ARG A 62 -29.02 0.80 14.74
N ILE A 63 -29.09 1.79 13.85
CA ILE A 63 -28.13 2.92 13.81
C ILE A 63 -28.18 3.72 15.12
N LEU A 64 -29.39 4.01 15.62
CA LEU A 64 -29.56 4.71 16.90
C LEU A 64 -29.06 3.90 18.12
N GLN A 65 -29.18 2.57 18.10
CA GLN A 65 -28.58 1.73 19.15
C GLN A 65 -27.05 1.75 19.11
N ILE A 66 -26.44 1.72 17.92
CA ILE A 66 -24.97 1.86 17.76
C ILE A 66 -24.52 3.24 18.28
N TYR A 67 -25.22 4.32 17.92
CA TYR A 67 -24.85 5.68 18.33
C TYR A 67 -24.97 5.91 19.84
N ASN A 68 -26.02 5.36 20.46
CA ASN A 68 -26.18 5.42 21.92
C ASN A 68 -25.09 4.60 22.63
N PHE A 69 -24.71 3.43 22.11
CA PHE A 69 -23.62 2.63 22.67
C PHE A 69 -22.27 3.36 22.63
N THR A 70 -22.00 4.17 21.60
CA THR A 70 -20.81 5.04 21.54
C THR A 70 -20.88 6.29 22.43
N THR A 71 -22.01 6.57 23.09
CA THR A 71 -22.21 7.79 23.90
C THR A 71 -22.17 7.52 25.42
N THR A 72 -22.20 6.26 25.85
CA THR A 72 -22.22 5.86 27.28
C THR A 72 -20.90 5.27 27.79
N SER A 73 -19.76 5.61 27.18
CA SER A 73 -18.44 5.34 27.77
C SER A 73 -18.10 6.43 28.79
N GLU A 74 -18.51 6.21 30.05
CA GLU A 74 -18.29 7.16 31.15
C GLU A 74 -16.80 7.42 31.43
N THR A 75 -16.51 8.62 31.94
CA THR A 75 -15.15 9.08 32.23
C THR A 75 -14.58 8.39 33.47
N LEU A 76 -13.68 7.43 33.27
CA LEU A 76 -12.76 6.95 34.30
C LEU A 76 -11.43 7.70 34.19
N GLU A 77 -10.98 8.31 35.29
CA GLU A 77 -9.72 9.06 35.34
C GLU A 77 -8.52 8.12 35.20
N ALA A 78 -7.76 8.28 34.10
CA ALA A 78 -6.60 7.45 33.84
C ALA A 78 -5.40 7.87 34.71
N SER A 79 -5.07 7.05 35.70
CA SER A 79 -3.82 7.17 36.47
C SER A 79 -2.60 7.12 35.53
N PRO A 80 -1.60 8.02 35.69
CA PRO A 80 -0.49 8.16 34.74
C PRO A 80 0.55 7.03 34.90
N SER A 81 0.26 5.87 34.32
CA SER A 81 1.19 4.73 34.26
C SER A 81 1.36 4.23 32.82
N ALA A 82 2.57 3.72 32.52
CA ALA A 82 3.00 3.20 31.23
C ALA A 82 2.76 4.12 30.00
N LYS A 83 3.83 4.83 29.59
CA LYS A 83 3.99 5.13 28.16
C LYS A 83 3.96 3.79 27.42
N PHE A 84 3.02 3.58 26.51
CA PHE A 84 3.08 2.46 25.58
C PHE A 84 4.41 2.52 24.83
N THR A 85 5.28 1.54 25.03
CA THR A 85 6.46 1.38 24.19
C THR A 85 5.99 0.99 22.80
N ASP A 86 6.31 1.80 21.80
CA ASP A 86 6.05 1.42 20.42
C ASP A 86 6.77 0.10 20.11
N CYS A 87 6.05 -0.83 19.47
CA CYS A 87 6.61 -2.14 19.18
C CYS A 87 7.18 -2.14 17.76
N ASP A 88 8.50 -2.04 17.68
CA ASP A 88 9.22 -2.43 16.48
C ASP A 88 9.04 -3.95 16.26
N VAL A 89 8.21 -4.30 15.28
CA VAL A 89 7.98 -5.70 14.86
C VAL A 89 9.17 -6.26 14.08
N PHE A 90 10.12 -5.43 13.65
CA PHE A 90 11.33 -5.80 12.94
C PHE A 90 12.53 -6.02 13.89
N ASP A 91 12.39 -5.71 15.19
CA ASP A 91 13.36 -6.09 16.23
C ASP A 91 12.92 -7.35 17.00
N GLY A 92 13.60 -8.46 16.75
CA GLY A 92 13.13 -9.79 17.10
C GLY A 92 14.18 -10.89 16.91
N ARG A 93 13.71 -12.12 16.76
CA ARG A 93 14.53 -13.29 16.38
C ARG A 93 13.69 -14.34 15.68
N TRP A 94 14.34 -15.19 14.89
CA TRP A 94 13.75 -16.43 14.38
C TRP A 94 13.60 -17.46 15.51
N VAL A 95 12.49 -18.18 15.53
CA VAL A 95 12.20 -19.30 16.43
C VAL A 95 11.62 -20.47 15.64
N GLU A 96 11.98 -21.69 16.05
CA GLU A 96 11.49 -22.92 15.43
C GLU A 96 10.06 -23.23 15.88
N ASP A 97 9.20 -23.64 14.95
CA ASP A 97 7.76 -23.83 15.14
C ASP A 97 7.17 -24.81 14.11
N ASP A 98 7.07 -26.07 14.51
CA ASP A 98 6.45 -27.16 13.75
C ASP A 98 4.91 -27.08 13.65
N SER A 99 4.25 -26.11 14.32
CA SER A 99 2.80 -26.13 14.53
C SER A 99 1.99 -25.19 13.61
N ARG A 100 2.65 -24.26 12.92
CA ARG A 100 1.97 -23.17 12.16
C ARG A 100 2.45 -22.94 10.73
N TYR A 101 3.50 -23.63 10.27
CA TYR A 101 4.07 -23.42 8.92
C TYR A 101 4.27 -24.73 8.14
N PRO A 102 4.20 -24.70 6.79
CA PRO A 102 3.85 -23.54 5.96
C PRO A 102 2.37 -23.17 6.05
N ILE A 103 2.03 -21.94 5.65
CA ILE A 103 0.65 -21.43 5.66
C ILE A 103 -0.19 -22.10 4.56
N TYR A 104 0.43 -22.40 3.41
CA TYR A 104 -0.17 -23.00 2.22
C TYR A 104 0.83 -23.97 1.57
N ASN A 105 0.35 -24.81 0.65
CA ASN A 105 1.20 -25.59 -0.25
C ASN A 105 1.32 -24.85 -1.59
N SER A 106 2.53 -24.55 -2.06
CA SER A 106 2.71 -23.82 -3.33
C SER A 106 2.24 -24.61 -4.55
N THR A 107 2.28 -25.95 -4.51
CA THR A 107 1.74 -26.83 -5.57
C THR A 107 0.23 -26.62 -5.79
N ASP A 108 -0.50 -26.18 -4.75
CA ASP A 108 -1.95 -25.96 -4.81
C ASP A 108 -2.31 -24.50 -5.17
N CYS A 109 -1.31 -23.64 -5.43
CA CYS A 109 -1.49 -22.23 -5.78
C CYS A 109 -1.08 -21.96 -7.24
N PRO A 110 -2.03 -21.80 -8.19
CA PRO A 110 -1.73 -21.61 -9.62
C PRO A 110 -1.11 -20.25 -9.97
N PHE A 111 -0.83 -19.39 -8.98
CA PHE A 111 -0.23 -18.08 -9.15
C PHE A 111 1.24 -18.01 -8.69
N ALA A 112 1.76 -19.06 -8.03
CA ALA A 112 3.19 -19.16 -7.73
C ALA A 112 3.97 -19.48 -9.01
N GLU A 113 4.98 -18.68 -9.36
CA GLU A 113 5.87 -19.02 -10.46
C GLU A 113 6.68 -20.25 -10.09
N ARG A 114 6.78 -21.20 -11.01
CA ARG A 114 7.70 -22.33 -10.90
C ARG A 114 9.13 -21.92 -10.51
N GLY A 115 9.59 -20.73 -10.89
CA GLY A 115 10.89 -20.17 -10.47
C GLY A 115 11.08 -20.05 -8.94
N PHE A 116 10.00 -19.99 -8.16
CA PHE A 116 10.02 -19.91 -6.69
C PHE A 116 9.43 -21.15 -5.99
N SER A 117 8.71 -22.02 -6.71
CA SER A 117 8.16 -23.30 -6.21
C SER A 117 9.24 -24.37 -5.97
N CYS A 118 10.10 -24.16 -4.96
CA CYS A 118 11.27 -25.00 -4.70
C CYS A 118 10.97 -26.50 -4.55
N PHE A 119 9.83 -26.88 -3.96
CA PHE A 119 9.43 -28.28 -3.82
C PHE A 119 9.10 -28.95 -5.16
N GLU A 120 8.44 -28.23 -6.08
CA GLU A 120 8.15 -28.74 -7.44
C GLU A 120 9.43 -28.96 -8.26
N ASN A 121 10.45 -28.14 -8.00
CA ASN A 121 11.79 -28.29 -8.58
C ASN A 121 12.70 -29.24 -7.78
N GLY A 122 12.15 -30.01 -6.84
CA GLY A 122 12.84 -31.12 -6.18
C GLY A 122 13.63 -30.77 -4.91
N ARG A 123 13.35 -29.64 -4.26
CA ARG A 123 13.81 -29.40 -2.87
C ARG A 123 13.20 -30.45 -1.94
N LYS A 124 14.00 -30.99 -1.01
CA LYS A 124 13.61 -32.14 -0.16
C LYS A 124 13.57 -31.80 1.33
N ASP A 125 14.45 -30.92 1.77
CA ASP A 125 14.45 -30.39 3.12
C ASP A 125 13.22 -29.50 3.34
N LYS A 126 12.64 -29.58 4.54
CA LYS A 126 11.50 -28.76 4.99
C LYS A 126 11.83 -27.90 6.19
N GLU A 127 13.07 -28.00 6.68
CA GLU A 127 13.56 -27.30 7.87
C GLU A 127 13.41 -25.78 7.75
N TYR A 128 13.63 -25.22 6.55
CA TYR A 128 13.48 -23.79 6.29
C TYR A 128 12.04 -23.24 6.43
N LEU A 129 11.03 -24.10 6.37
CA LEU A 129 9.63 -23.68 6.55
C LEU A 129 9.28 -23.43 8.03
N ARG A 130 9.97 -24.11 8.95
CA ARG A 130 9.60 -24.24 10.37
C ARG A 130 9.95 -23.00 11.23
N TRP A 131 10.03 -21.81 10.64
CA TRP A 131 10.64 -20.64 11.27
C TRP A 131 9.70 -19.44 11.32
N GLN A 132 9.17 -19.15 12.51
CA GLN A 132 8.45 -17.92 12.78
C GLN A 132 9.42 -16.79 13.18
N TRP A 133 9.11 -15.57 12.76
CA TRP A 133 9.70 -14.36 13.34
C TRP A 133 8.97 -13.95 14.63
N LYS A 134 9.68 -13.86 15.75
CA LYS A 134 9.14 -13.36 17.02
C LYS A 134 9.78 -12.02 17.42
N PRO A 135 9.03 -10.90 17.40
CA PRO A 135 9.51 -9.61 17.92
C PRO A 135 9.85 -9.69 19.42
N LYS A 136 10.70 -8.78 19.91
CA LYS A 136 11.12 -8.78 21.33
C LYS A 136 10.08 -8.25 22.31
N LYS A 137 9.16 -7.39 21.85
CA LYS A 137 8.29 -6.56 22.71
C LYS A 137 6.78 -6.76 22.48
N CYS A 138 6.39 -7.50 21.45
CA CYS A 138 5.00 -7.84 21.15
C CYS A 138 4.97 -9.11 20.28
N GLU A 139 3.76 -9.57 19.93
CA GLU A 139 3.56 -10.73 19.06
C GLU A 139 2.85 -10.29 17.77
N ILE A 140 3.19 -10.95 16.66
CA ILE A 140 2.46 -10.82 15.40
C ILE A 140 1.21 -11.71 15.53
N PRO A 141 -0.02 -11.18 15.38
CA PRO A 141 -1.24 -11.98 15.37
C PRO A 141 -1.17 -13.05 14.28
N ARG A 142 -1.57 -14.29 14.62
CA ARG A 142 -1.58 -15.42 13.67
C ARG A 142 -2.40 -15.05 12.42
N PHE A 143 -1.82 -15.25 11.24
CA PHE A 143 -2.55 -15.12 9.98
C PHE A 143 -3.75 -16.08 9.89
N ASP A 144 -4.84 -15.55 9.34
CA ASP A 144 -6.13 -16.21 9.16
C ASP A 144 -6.68 -15.73 7.82
N ALA A 145 -6.78 -16.65 6.85
CA ALA A 145 -7.11 -16.30 5.48
C ALA A 145 -8.56 -15.84 5.30
N GLU A 146 -9.52 -16.39 6.04
CA GLU A 146 -10.91 -15.90 5.99
C GLU A 146 -11.01 -14.47 6.56
N LYS A 147 -10.37 -14.20 7.71
CA LYS A 147 -10.32 -12.85 8.28
C LYS A 147 -9.60 -11.86 7.36
N ALA A 148 -8.50 -12.27 6.72
CA ALA A 148 -7.77 -11.42 5.78
C ALA A 148 -8.60 -11.10 4.53
N LEU A 149 -9.31 -12.08 3.96
CA LEU A 149 -10.21 -11.88 2.82
C LEU A 149 -11.37 -10.92 3.15
N GLU A 150 -11.98 -11.03 4.34
CA GLU A 150 -13.04 -10.11 4.79
C GLU A 150 -12.50 -8.70 5.08
N MET A 151 -11.33 -8.59 5.72
CA MET A 151 -10.64 -7.32 5.99
C MET A 151 -10.25 -6.57 4.70
N LEU A 152 -9.93 -7.32 3.64
CA LEU A 152 -9.59 -6.80 2.32
C LEU A 152 -10.80 -6.67 1.39
N ARG A 153 -12.02 -6.98 1.84
CA ARG A 153 -13.22 -7.00 1.00
C ARG A 153 -13.44 -5.67 0.27
N GLY A 154 -13.44 -5.72 -1.07
CA GLY A 154 -13.59 -4.56 -1.95
C GLY A 154 -12.38 -3.64 -2.07
N LYS A 155 -11.22 -4.01 -1.50
CA LYS A 155 -9.99 -3.21 -1.55
C LYS A 155 -9.10 -3.53 -2.75
N ARG A 156 -8.26 -2.56 -3.12
CA ARG A 156 -7.16 -2.74 -4.08
C ARG A 156 -5.81 -2.74 -3.37
N VAL A 157 -5.11 -3.87 -3.44
CA VAL A 157 -3.74 -4.07 -2.97
C VAL A 157 -2.80 -3.97 -4.16
N VAL A 158 -1.70 -3.22 -4.04
CA VAL A 158 -0.75 -3.01 -5.14
C VAL A 158 0.69 -3.17 -4.64
N PHE A 159 1.46 -4.02 -5.30
CA PHE A 159 2.90 -4.18 -5.11
C PHE A 159 3.65 -3.53 -6.27
N VAL A 160 4.68 -2.74 -5.99
CA VAL A 160 5.45 -2.00 -7.00
C VAL A 160 6.94 -2.16 -6.74
N GLY A 161 7.69 -2.62 -7.75
CA GLY A 161 9.14 -2.70 -7.63
C GLY A 161 9.81 -3.70 -8.56
N ASP A 162 10.84 -4.36 -8.03
CA ASP A 162 11.58 -5.41 -8.72
C ASP A 162 10.95 -6.80 -8.51
N SER A 163 11.66 -7.86 -8.91
CA SER A 163 11.18 -9.24 -8.87
C SER A 163 10.89 -9.74 -7.45
N LEU A 164 11.43 -9.12 -6.40
CA LEU A 164 11.12 -9.51 -5.01
C LEU A 164 9.76 -8.97 -4.56
N SER A 165 9.30 -7.83 -5.10
CA SER A 165 7.89 -7.42 -4.94
C SER A 165 6.94 -8.35 -5.70
N ARG A 166 7.40 -9.00 -6.78
CA ARG A 166 6.61 -10.05 -7.43
C ARG A 166 6.53 -11.33 -6.60
N THR A 167 7.66 -11.83 -6.06
CA THR A 167 7.63 -12.99 -5.14
C THR A 167 6.73 -12.73 -3.93
N GLN A 168 6.69 -11.48 -3.42
CA GLN A 168 5.76 -11.10 -2.35
C GLN A 168 4.28 -11.08 -2.80
N TRP A 169 3.98 -10.58 -4.00
CA TRP A 169 2.64 -10.59 -4.60
C TRP A 169 2.11 -12.02 -4.79
N GLU A 170 2.95 -12.95 -5.25
CA GLU A 170 2.59 -14.37 -5.39
C GLU A 170 2.31 -15.02 -4.03
N SER A 171 3.20 -14.82 -3.04
CA SER A 171 2.98 -15.22 -1.64
C SER A 171 1.65 -14.70 -1.09
N TRP A 172 1.35 -13.40 -1.28
CA TRP A 172 0.11 -12.77 -0.79
C TRP A 172 -1.13 -13.43 -1.38
N ILE A 173 -1.11 -13.74 -2.68
CA ILE A 173 -2.21 -14.45 -3.35
C ILE A 173 -2.35 -15.86 -2.80
N CYS A 174 -1.26 -16.62 -2.67
CA CYS A 174 -1.31 -17.99 -2.16
C CYS A 174 -1.75 -18.07 -0.69
N MET A 175 -1.34 -17.13 0.16
CA MET A 175 -1.83 -17.02 1.54
C MET A 175 -3.34 -16.75 1.60
N LEU A 176 -3.86 -15.84 0.77
CA LEU A 176 -5.30 -15.55 0.71
C LEU A 176 -6.11 -16.70 0.11
N MET A 177 -5.54 -17.46 -0.84
CA MET A 177 -6.21 -18.60 -1.48
C MET A 177 -6.67 -19.66 -0.49
N GLU A 178 -6.07 -19.79 0.69
CA GLU A 178 -6.49 -20.76 1.70
C GLU A 178 -7.86 -20.46 2.33
N GLY A 179 -8.30 -19.19 2.32
CA GLY A 179 -9.66 -18.81 2.73
C GLY A 179 -10.70 -18.92 1.61
N VAL A 180 -10.29 -19.28 0.39
CA VAL A 180 -11.16 -19.26 -0.79
C VAL A 180 -11.88 -20.61 -0.98
N LYS A 181 -13.21 -20.56 -0.80
CA LYS A 181 -14.12 -21.72 -0.90
C LYS A 181 -14.38 -22.24 -2.32
N LYS A 182 -14.14 -21.41 -3.33
CA LYS A 182 -14.22 -21.75 -4.76
C LYS A 182 -12.97 -21.20 -5.43
N LYS A 183 -11.94 -22.03 -5.61
CA LYS A 183 -10.63 -21.56 -6.11
C LYS A 183 -10.75 -20.96 -7.52
N GLU A 184 -11.80 -21.33 -8.26
CA GLU A 184 -12.20 -20.82 -9.58
C GLU A 184 -12.76 -19.38 -9.55
N SER A 185 -13.10 -18.83 -8.38
CA SER A 185 -13.48 -17.42 -8.24
C SER A 185 -12.27 -16.47 -8.15
N VAL A 186 -11.05 -17.01 -8.32
CA VAL A 186 -9.79 -16.27 -8.33
C VAL A 186 -9.08 -16.46 -9.68
N TYR A 187 -8.78 -15.35 -10.36
CA TYR A 187 -8.23 -15.37 -11.73
C TYR A 187 -7.37 -14.13 -12.03
N GLU A 188 -6.45 -14.25 -13.00
CA GLU A 188 -5.71 -13.10 -13.53
C GLU A 188 -6.61 -12.31 -14.50
N ILE A 189 -6.70 -10.99 -14.28
CA ILE A 189 -7.70 -10.09 -14.84
C ILE A 189 -7.58 -9.95 -16.37
N ASN A 190 -6.37 -10.07 -16.91
CA ASN A 190 -6.07 -9.92 -18.32
C ASN A 190 -5.97 -11.27 -19.06
N GLY A 191 -6.13 -12.39 -18.36
CA GLY A 191 -5.83 -13.74 -18.89
C GLY A 191 -4.35 -13.92 -19.27
N SER A 192 -3.45 -13.12 -18.72
CA SER A 192 -2.05 -13.07 -19.11
C SER A 192 -1.24 -14.24 -18.55
N GLN A 193 -0.37 -14.82 -19.38
CA GLN A 193 0.62 -15.76 -18.88
C GLN A 193 1.65 -15.02 -18.01
N ILE A 194 1.79 -15.48 -16.77
CA ILE A 194 2.74 -14.94 -15.79
C ILE A 194 4.17 -15.16 -16.32
N THR A 195 4.93 -14.08 -16.50
CA THR A 195 6.29 -14.11 -17.06
C THR A 195 7.23 -13.12 -16.37
N LYS A 196 8.55 -13.41 -16.38
CA LYS A 196 9.59 -12.64 -15.67
C LYS A 196 9.77 -11.18 -16.10
N THR A 197 9.18 -10.77 -17.23
CA THR A 197 9.35 -9.44 -17.85
C THR A 197 8.06 -8.62 -17.96
N ILE A 198 6.89 -9.18 -17.65
CA ILE A 198 5.60 -8.49 -17.78
C ILE A 198 5.54 -7.23 -16.89
N ARG A 199 4.89 -6.16 -17.36
CA ARG A 199 4.84 -4.85 -16.67
C ARG A 199 3.73 -4.75 -15.61
N HIS A 200 2.63 -5.48 -15.79
CA HIS A 200 1.49 -5.56 -14.87
C HIS A 200 1.01 -7.01 -14.79
N LEU A 201 0.61 -7.44 -13.59
CA LEU A 201 -0.23 -8.60 -13.33
C LEU A 201 -1.30 -8.17 -12.34
N GLY A 202 -2.55 -8.58 -12.55
CA GLY A 202 -3.64 -8.27 -11.62
C GLY A 202 -4.47 -9.52 -11.34
N VAL A 203 -4.60 -9.93 -10.09
CA VAL A 203 -5.45 -11.06 -9.69
C VAL A 203 -6.70 -10.56 -8.97
N LYS A 204 -7.87 -11.04 -9.40
CA LYS A 204 -9.16 -10.74 -8.81
C LYS A 204 -9.61 -11.87 -7.91
N PHE A 205 -9.98 -11.58 -6.67
CA PHE A 205 -10.74 -12.48 -5.81
C PHE A 205 -12.22 -12.07 -5.90
N MET A 206 -13.01 -12.74 -6.74
CA MET A 206 -14.35 -12.28 -7.12
C MET A 206 -15.29 -12.23 -5.91
N ASP A 207 -15.39 -13.32 -5.14
CA ASP A 207 -16.32 -13.45 -3.99
C ASP A 207 -16.06 -12.41 -2.86
N HIS A 208 -14.87 -11.79 -2.86
CA HIS A 208 -14.45 -10.77 -1.91
C HIS A 208 -14.23 -9.38 -2.58
N ASN A 209 -14.45 -9.28 -3.89
CA ASN A 209 -14.21 -8.08 -4.71
C ASN A 209 -12.78 -7.48 -4.60
N ILE A 210 -11.78 -8.24 -4.13
CA ILE A 210 -10.40 -7.76 -3.95
C ILE A 210 -9.68 -7.74 -5.31
N THR A 211 -8.86 -6.72 -5.59
CA THR A 211 -7.78 -6.83 -6.60
C THR A 211 -6.42 -6.83 -5.91
N VAL A 212 -5.51 -7.68 -6.40
CA VAL A 212 -4.12 -7.73 -5.96
C VAL A 212 -3.24 -7.56 -7.21
N ASP A 213 -2.66 -6.38 -7.36
CA ASP A 213 -1.86 -5.98 -8.53
C ASP A 213 -0.35 -6.02 -8.23
N PHE A 214 0.45 -6.34 -9.24
CA PHE A 214 1.90 -6.14 -9.26
C PHE A 214 2.28 -5.28 -10.47
N TYR A 215 3.08 -4.23 -10.24
CA TYR A 215 3.70 -3.41 -11.28
C TYR A 215 5.23 -3.52 -11.25
N ARG A 216 5.80 -3.94 -12.38
CA ARG A 216 7.26 -4.17 -12.54
C ARG A 216 8.02 -2.87 -12.78
N SER A 217 8.15 -2.06 -11.73
CA SER A 217 8.91 -0.82 -11.71
C SER A 217 10.24 -1.01 -10.96
N VAL A 218 11.17 -1.73 -11.59
CA VAL A 218 12.42 -2.22 -10.99
C VAL A 218 13.24 -1.13 -10.25
N PHE A 219 13.27 0.09 -10.80
CA PHE A 219 14.03 1.21 -10.26
C PHE A 219 13.15 2.28 -9.61
N LEU A 220 11.81 2.12 -9.60
CA LEU A 220 10.76 3.14 -9.36
C LEU A 220 10.81 4.37 -10.30
N MET A 221 11.94 4.61 -10.96
CA MET A 221 12.19 5.64 -11.96
C MET A 221 11.88 5.18 -13.38
N ASN A 222 11.68 6.13 -14.29
CA ASN A 222 11.55 5.86 -15.72
C ASN A 222 12.87 5.31 -16.28
N LYS A 223 12.82 4.09 -16.83
CA LYS A 223 13.95 3.46 -17.52
C LYS A 223 13.62 3.36 -19.01
N THR A 224 14.37 4.08 -19.84
CA THR A 224 14.05 4.25 -21.26
C THR A 224 15.21 3.86 -22.19
N TYR A 225 14.87 3.49 -23.42
CA TYR A 225 15.83 3.33 -24.54
C TYR A 225 15.99 4.61 -25.35
N ASN A 226 15.20 5.65 -25.06
CA ASN A 226 15.27 6.96 -25.71
C ASN A 226 16.40 7.80 -25.09
N VAL A 227 17.64 7.41 -25.37
CA VAL A 227 18.85 8.06 -24.85
C VAL A 227 18.99 9.51 -25.38
N PRO A 228 19.62 10.43 -24.62
CA PRO A 228 19.79 11.81 -25.06
C PRO A 228 20.57 11.97 -26.38
N ALA A 229 20.23 13.02 -27.13
CA ALA A 229 20.97 13.39 -28.33
C ALA A 229 22.43 13.72 -27.99
N GLY A 230 23.38 13.13 -28.72
CA GLY A 230 24.82 13.25 -28.44
C GLY A 230 25.38 12.21 -27.45
N ALA A 231 24.55 11.32 -26.89
CA ALA A 231 25.04 10.19 -26.09
C ALA A 231 26.02 9.30 -26.90
N PRO A 232 27.08 8.75 -26.28
CA PRO A 232 28.00 7.82 -26.94
C PRO A 232 27.28 6.59 -27.51
N LYS A 233 27.64 6.16 -28.72
CA LYS A 233 26.93 5.11 -29.49
C LYS A 233 26.78 3.75 -28.80
N ASN A 234 27.55 3.47 -27.76
CA ASN A 234 27.42 2.25 -26.96
C ASN A 234 26.28 2.32 -25.93
N VAL A 235 25.88 3.52 -25.49
CA VAL A 235 24.83 3.73 -24.48
C VAL A 235 23.49 3.27 -25.05
N ARG A 236 22.89 2.25 -24.41
CA ARG A 236 21.67 1.60 -24.93
C ARG A 236 20.39 2.11 -24.29
N MET A 237 20.50 2.62 -23.06
CA MET A 237 19.35 2.95 -22.21
C MET A 237 19.79 3.82 -21.04
N THR A 238 18.83 4.50 -20.42
CA THR A 238 19.04 5.34 -19.24
C THR A 238 18.01 5.04 -18.15
N VAL A 239 18.39 5.33 -16.90
CA VAL A 239 17.46 5.51 -15.78
C VAL A 239 17.42 7.00 -15.45
N ARG A 240 16.22 7.59 -15.47
CA ARG A 240 15.97 8.99 -15.13
C ARG A 240 16.04 9.16 -13.62
N LEU A 241 16.98 9.95 -13.10
CA LEU A 241 17.04 10.23 -11.65
C LEU A 241 16.02 11.31 -11.23
N ASP A 242 15.43 12.00 -12.20
CA ASP A 242 14.53 13.13 -12.07
C ASP A 242 13.08 12.83 -12.50
N LEU A 243 12.77 11.59 -12.87
CA LEU A 243 11.44 11.20 -13.36
C LEU A 243 11.05 9.79 -12.90
N VAL A 244 9.96 9.72 -12.13
CA VAL A 244 9.30 8.47 -11.71
C VAL A 244 8.79 7.70 -12.93
N ASP A 245 8.64 6.38 -12.80
CA ASP A 245 8.24 5.49 -13.89
C ASP A 245 6.91 5.91 -14.57
N ASP A 246 6.80 5.66 -15.88
CA ASP A 246 5.68 6.17 -16.70
C ASP A 246 4.32 5.55 -16.37
N ILE A 247 4.32 4.38 -15.74
CA ILE A 247 3.13 3.69 -15.22
C ILE A 247 2.70 4.15 -13.82
N SER A 248 3.32 5.19 -13.23
CA SER A 248 3.11 5.55 -11.82
C SER A 248 1.69 5.99 -11.46
N ASP A 249 0.94 6.58 -12.42
CA ASP A 249 -0.49 6.88 -12.27
C ASP A 249 -1.36 5.63 -12.03
N GLN A 250 -0.88 4.42 -12.35
CA GLN A 250 -1.61 3.18 -12.09
C GLN A 250 -1.57 2.75 -10.60
N TRP A 251 -0.65 3.31 -9.81
CA TRP A 251 -0.39 2.89 -8.43
C TRP A 251 -1.28 3.63 -7.41
N ILE A 252 -1.65 4.88 -7.71
CA ILE A 252 -2.22 5.82 -6.73
C ILE A 252 -3.65 5.49 -6.28
N ASP A 253 -4.48 4.85 -7.12
CA ASP A 253 -5.83 4.44 -6.74
C ASP A 253 -5.81 3.07 -6.02
N SER A 254 -5.26 3.05 -4.80
CA SER A 254 -5.06 1.83 -4.00
C SER A 254 -5.37 2.05 -2.52
N ASP A 255 -5.81 1.00 -1.85
CA ASP A 255 -6.03 0.97 -0.39
C ASP A 255 -4.73 0.64 0.36
N LEU A 256 -3.92 -0.24 -0.24
CA LEU A 256 -2.65 -0.73 0.28
C LEU A 256 -1.63 -0.73 -0.86
N LEU A 257 -0.51 -0.03 -0.65
CA LEU A 257 0.52 0.18 -1.66
C LEU A 257 1.90 -0.17 -1.07
N VAL A 258 2.56 -1.18 -1.63
CA VAL A 258 3.80 -1.78 -1.10
C VAL A 258 4.93 -1.61 -2.11
N PHE A 259 5.94 -0.82 -1.75
CA PHE A 259 7.10 -0.55 -2.60
C PHE A 259 8.34 -1.37 -2.20
N ASN A 260 9.14 -1.80 -3.19
CA ASN A 260 10.59 -2.00 -3.02
C ASN A 260 11.36 -1.46 -4.22
N THR A 261 12.64 -1.19 -4.04
CA THR A 261 13.63 -1.19 -5.12
C THR A 261 15.02 -1.32 -4.52
N GLY A 262 15.87 -2.17 -5.09
CA GLY A 262 17.17 -2.41 -4.48
C GLY A 262 18.07 -3.36 -5.25
N GLY A 263 17.58 -4.55 -5.60
CA GLY A 263 18.41 -5.64 -6.14
C GLY A 263 19.07 -5.31 -7.48
N TRP A 264 18.47 -4.40 -8.26
CA TRP A 264 18.99 -3.95 -9.55
C TRP A 264 19.88 -2.70 -9.48
N TRP A 265 20.02 -2.06 -8.31
CA TRP A 265 20.93 -0.91 -8.14
C TRP A 265 22.37 -1.40 -7.89
N THR A 266 22.98 -1.93 -8.94
CA THR A 266 24.35 -2.47 -8.95
C THR A 266 25.12 -2.04 -10.19
N GLN A 267 26.46 -2.01 -10.10
CA GLN A 267 27.36 -1.78 -11.24
C GLN A 267 27.05 -2.72 -12.42
N ASN A 268 26.72 -3.98 -12.12
CA ASN A 268 26.44 -5.01 -13.13
C ASN A 268 25.14 -4.74 -13.90
N ARG A 269 24.04 -4.42 -13.19
CA ARG A 269 22.72 -4.17 -13.79
C ARG A 269 22.55 -2.78 -14.40
N LEU A 270 23.48 -1.86 -14.12
CA LEU A 270 23.51 -0.51 -14.69
C LEU A 270 24.63 -0.40 -15.73
N PHE A 271 25.79 0.10 -15.34
CA PHE A 271 26.82 0.54 -16.28
C PHE A 271 27.43 -0.61 -17.11
N ASN A 272 27.50 -1.83 -16.58
CA ASN A 272 28.01 -2.99 -17.33
C ASN A 272 26.98 -3.54 -18.35
N GLU A 273 25.68 -3.38 -18.09
CA GLU A 273 24.60 -3.56 -19.08
C GLU A 273 24.43 -2.33 -20.02
N ILE A 274 25.35 -1.36 -19.91
CA ILE A 274 25.41 -0.11 -20.67
C ILE A 274 24.15 0.77 -20.48
N CYS A 275 23.63 0.73 -19.25
CA CYS A 275 22.53 1.54 -18.73
C CYS A 275 23.07 2.62 -17.79
N PHE A 276 22.97 3.89 -18.17
CA PHE A 276 23.52 5.03 -17.42
C PHE A 276 22.44 5.90 -16.76
N PHE A 277 22.84 6.87 -15.94
CA PHE A 277 21.92 7.83 -15.34
C PHE A 277 21.67 9.04 -16.26
N GLN A 278 20.47 9.62 -16.17
CA GLN A 278 20.07 10.81 -16.92
C GLN A 278 19.31 11.77 -16.00
N ILE A 279 19.56 13.07 -16.17
CA ILE A 279 18.82 14.16 -15.53
C ILE A 279 18.41 15.14 -16.64
N GLY A 280 17.12 15.41 -16.78
CA GLY A 280 16.57 16.17 -17.91
C GLY A 280 16.98 15.57 -19.25
N ASN A 281 17.78 16.32 -20.02
CA ASN A 281 18.35 15.92 -21.30
C ASN A 281 19.86 15.62 -21.22
N SER A 282 20.46 15.61 -20.03
CA SER A 282 21.88 15.34 -19.79
C SER A 282 22.12 13.88 -19.43
N LEU A 283 23.18 13.29 -19.97
CA LEU A 283 23.65 11.95 -19.63
C LEU A 283 24.72 12.06 -18.55
N GLU A 284 24.46 11.51 -17.36
CA GLU A 284 25.26 11.76 -16.17
C GLU A 284 26.35 10.70 -15.99
N PHE A 285 27.60 11.11 -16.21
CA PHE A 285 28.79 10.29 -15.96
C PHE A 285 29.42 10.66 -14.61
N GLY A 286 29.81 9.65 -13.83
CA GLY A 286 30.50 9.83 -12.54
C GLY A 286 29.60 9.85 -11.30
N ILE A 287 28.28 9.97 -11.45
CA ILE A 287 27.33 9.68 -10.36
C ILE A 287 27.46 8.21 -9.98
N SER A 288 27.77 7.90 -8.71
CA SER A 288 27.88 6.52 -8.26
C SER A 288 26.52 5.83 -8.20
N VAL A 289 26.52 4.49 -8.17
CA VAL A 289 25.27 3.71 -8.03
C VAL A 289 24.53 4.03 -6.73
N ILE A 290 25.24 4.44 -5.68
CA ILE A 290 24.66 4.83 -4.37
C ILE A 290 24.10 6.25 -4.43
N ASP A 291 24.82 7.20 -5.03
CA ASP A 291 24.35 8.57 -5.20
C ASP A 291 23.09 8.61 -6.09
N GLY A 292 23.12 7.89 -7.22
CA GLY A 292 21.97 7.76 -8.12
C GLY A 292 20.76 7.12 -7.44
N TYR A 293 20.98 6.08 -6.62
CA TYR A 293 19.93 5.48 -5.80
C TYR A 293 19.33 6.47 -4.79
N LYS A 294 20.17 7.25 -4.11
CA LYS A 294 19.72 8.30 -3.18
C LYS A 294 18.95 9.42 -3.89
N MET A 295 19.39 9.85 -5.08
CA MET A 295 18.67 10.83 -5.90
C MET A 295 17.29 10.30 -6.31
N ALA A 296 17.23 9.08 -6.87
CA ALA A 296 15.99 8.44 -7.29
C ALA A 296 14.97 8.26 -6.14
N LEU A 297 15.43 7.90 -4.94
CA LEU A 297 14.55 7.81 -3.77
C LEU A 297 14.02 9.19 -3.32
N ASN A 298 14.80 10.27 -3.45
CA ASN A 298 14.29 11.62 -3.17
C ASN A 298 13.21 12.01 -4.19
N THR A 299 13.44 11.73 -5.48
CA THR A 299 12.47 11.96 -6.57
C THR A 299 11.18 11.14 -6.40
N TRP A 300 11.30 9.87 -6.02
CA TRP A 300 10.13 9.03 -5.69
C TRP A 300 9.38 9.56 -4.46
N ALA A 301 10.09 10.02 -3.42
CA ALA A 301 9.47 10.53 -2.20
C ALA A 301 8.72 11.85 -2.45
N ASP A 302 9.30 12.76 -3.24
CA ASP A 302 8.63 14.00 -3.64
C ASP A 302 7.40 13.74 -4.53
N TRP A 303 7.45 12.72 -5.40
CA TRP A 303 6.28 12.25 -6.16
C TRP A 303 5.21 11.63 -5.26
N ALA A 304 5.59 10.83 -4.26
CA ALA A 304 4.67 10.18 -3.34
C ALA A 304 3.96 11.21 -2.44
N GLU A 305 4.73 12.18 -1.90
CA GLU A 305 4.23 13.34 -1.17
C GLU A 305 3.34 14.26 -2.02
N ALA A 306 3.46 14.24 -3.36
CA ALA A 306 2.55 14.97 -4.24
C ALA A 306 1.26 14.19 -4.57
N ASN A 307 1.36 12.90 -4.92
CA ASN A 307 0.28 12.19 -5.62
C ASN A 307 -0.53 11.19 -4.78
N ILE A 308 0.01 10.65 -3.67
CA ILE A 308 -0.71 9.63 -2.88
C ILE A 308 -1.74 10.28 -1.95
N ASN A 309 -2.92 9.66 -1.81
CA ASN A 309 -3.97 10.11 -0.91
C ASN A 309 -3.92 9.35 0.45
N PRO A 310 -3.38 9.93 1.54
CA PRO A 310 -3.22 9.25 2.83
C PRO A 310 -4.55 8.95 3.53
N ASN A 311 -5.66 9.56 3.10
CA ASN A 311 -7.00 9.26 3.62
C ASN A 311 -7.59 7.97 3.01
N ARG A 312 -6.93 7.37 2.02
CA ARG A 312 -7.31 6.08 1.40
C ARG A 312 -6.18 5.06 1.43
N THR A 313 -4.98 5.46 1.04
CA THR A 313 -3.85 4.57 0.77
C THR A 313 -2.94 4.44 1.99
N THR A 314 -2.79 3.22 2.51
CA THR A 314 -1.70 2.90 3.44
C THR A 314 -0.46 2.49 2.66
N VAL A 315 0.64 3.24 2.84
CA VAL A 315 1.88 2.99 2.10
C VAL A 315 2.88 2.21 2.96
N PHE A 316 3.48 1.18 2.38
CA PHE A 316 4.62 0.45 2.93
C PHE A 316 5.82 0.57 1.99
N PHE A 317 7.04 0.61 2.55
CA PHE A 317 8.28 0.57 1.77
C PHE A 317 9.25 -0.43 2.42
N ARG A 318 9.73 -1.40 1.64
CA ARG A 318 10.59 -2.48 2.13
C ARG A 318 12.07 -2.11 2.00
N THR A 319 12.84 -2.34 3.07
CA THR A 319 14.31 -2.24 3.01
C THR A 319 14.91 -3.45 2.28
N ILE A 320 16.19 -3.35 1.92
CA ILE A 320 16.88 -4.32 1.06
C ILE A 320 16.85 -5.73 1.63
N GLU A 321 16.45 -6.69 0.81
CA GLU A 321 16.49 -8.11 1.10
C GLU A 321 17.94 -8.64 1.02
N SER A 322 18.45 -9.25 2.09
CA SER A 322 19.82 -9.76 2.14
C SER A 322 20.03 -10.97 1.21
N THR A 323 21.17 -10.99 0.50
CA THR A 323 21.51 -12.07 -0.44
C THR A 323 22.58 -13.02 0.12
N HIS A 324 22.53 -14.28 -0.28
CA HIS A 324 23.41 -15.33 0.25
C HIS A 324 24.38 -15.92 -0.78
N TRP A 325 25.10 -15.03 -1.47
CA TRP A 325 26.18 -15.41 -2.38
C TRP A 325 27.53 -15.60 -1.66
N ARG A 326 28.34 -16.51 -2.21
CA ARG A 326 29.74 -16.78 -1.87
C ARG A 326 30.59 -16.54 -3.13
N GLY A 327 31.04 -15.30 -3.32
CA GLY A 327 31.63 -14.88 -4.59
C GLY A 327 30.56 -14.64 -5.66
N PRO A 328 30.90 -14.68 -6.97
CA PRO A 328 30.01 -14.17 -8.02
C PRO A 328 28.84 -15.11 -8.38
N ASN A 329 29.05 -16.43 -8.36
CA ASN A 329 28.14 -17.40 -8.98
C ASN A 329 27.75 -18.57 -8.05
N GLN A 330 28.24 -18.62 -6.81
CA GLN A 330 27.95 -19.71 -5.88
C GLN A 330 27.00 -19.26 -4.77
N CYS A 331 25.93 -20.01 -4.57
CA CYS A 331 25.01 -19.88 -3.44
C CYS A 331 25.59 -20.49 -2.15
N ASP A 332 25.32 -19.85 -1.02
CA ASP A 332 25.57 -20.31 0.34
C ASP A 332 24.20 -20.49 1.02
N VAL A 333 23.56 -21.64 0.77
CA VAL A 333 22.22 -22.01 1.29
C VAL A 333 22.37 -23.10 2.35
N SER A 334 21.97 -22.79 3.58
CA SER A 334 21.94 -23.72 4.71
C SER A 334 20.60 -24.47 4.83
N GLU A 335 20.53 -25.49 5.69
CA GLU A 335 19.27 -26.20 5.97
C GLU A 335 18.40 -25.48 7.02
N LYS A 336 19.03 -24.70 7.91
CA LYS A 336 18.42 -23.87 8.95
C LYS A 336 18.99 -22.44 8.89
N PRO A 337 18.32 -21.43 9.47
CA PRO A 337 18.86 -20.07 9.58
C PRO A 337 20.27 -20.04 10.17
N LEU A 338 21.07 -19.05 9.75
CA LEU A 338 22.42 -18.84 10.24
C LEU A 338 22.41 -18.42 11.72
N ASN A 339 23.44 -18.82 12.47
CA ASN A 339 23.69 -18.26 13.81
C ASN A 339 24.28 -16.82 13.73
N GLU A 340 24.97 -16.50 12.64
CA GLU A 340 25.67 -15.23 12.42
C GLU A 340 25.43 -14.70 11.01
N THR A 341 25.14 -13.41 10.91
CA THR A 341 24.81 -12.66 9.69
C THR A 341 26.05 -12.23 8.89
N LYS A 342 27.22 -12.18 9.54
CA LYS A 342 28.52 -11.75 8.96
C LYS A 342 28.47 -10.36 8.31
N GLY A 343 27.67 -9.44 8.86
CA GLY A 343 27.52 -8.06 8.36
C GLY A 343 26.34 -7.86 7.39
N LYS A 344 25.66 -8.93 6.96
CA LYS A 344 24.50 -8.87 6.04
C LYS A 344 23.24 -8.25 6.64
N GLU A 345 23.24 -7.98 7.95
CA GLU A 345 22.18 -7.25 8.66
C GLU A 345 22.21 -5.75 8.37
N LYS A 346 23.30 -5.24 7.80
CA LYS A 346 23.51 -3.84 7.44
C LYS A 346 23.46 -3.64 5.93
N SER A 347 22.98 -2.47 5.50
CA SER A 347 22.89 -2.11 4.09
C SER A 347 22.78 -0.60 3.95
N GLU A 348 23.80 0.02 3.37
CA GLU A 348 23.83 1.46 3.06
C GLU A 348 22.58 1.90 2.27
N LYS A 349 22.07 1.05 1.38
CA LYS A 349 20.82 1.30 0.65
C LYS A 349 19.56 1.23 1.54
N SER A 350 19.57 0.44 2.60
CA SER A 350 18.50 0.41 3.61
C SER A 350 18.58 1.64 4.50
N ASP A 351 19.79 2.06 4.88
CA ASP A 351 20.04 3.28 5.64
C ASP A 351 19.58 4.53 4.85
N ILE A 352 19.83 4.57 3.54
CA ILE A 352 19.33 5.61 2.62
C ILE A 352 17.80 5.57 2.48
N ILE A 353 17.16 4.39 2.44
CA ILE A 353 15.69 4.29 2.47
C ILE A 353 15.17 4.96 3.76
N MET A 354 15.72 4.61 4.92
CA MET A 354 15.29 5.16 6.20
C MET A 354 15.50 6.68 6.27
N GLU A 355 16.70 7.17 5.94
CA GLU A 355 17.01 8.61 5.91
C GLU A 355 16.07 9.39 4.99
N VAL A 356 15.84 8.92 3.76
CA VAL A 356 15.01 9.64 2.79
C VAL A 356 13.55 9.62 3.20
N LEU A 357 13.02 8.46 3.63
CA LEU A 357 11.62 8.35 4.04
C LEU A 357 11.33 9.19 5.29
N GLU A 358 12.15 9.07 6.34
CA GLU A 358 12.00 9.87 7.56
C GLU A 358 12.10 11.37 7.30
N LYS A 359 12.94 11.79 6.34
CA LYS A 359 13.17 13.21 6.02
C LYS A 359 12.10 13.80 5.10
N LYS A 360 11.64 13.06 4.09
CA LYS A 360 10.74 13.54 3.03
C LYS A 360 9.27 13.24 3.28
N MET A 361 8.92 12.05 3.75
CA MET A 361 7.52 11.62 3.87
C MET A 361 6.87 12.25 5.11
N LYS A 362 6.10 13.31 4.92
CA LYS A 362 5.50 14.12 5.99
C LYS A 362 3.98 14.22 5.89
N ARG A 363 3.44 14.33 4.67
CA ARG A 363 1.99 14.32 4.38
C ARG A 363 1.45 12.90 4.24
N VAL A 364 2.26 11.97 3.74
CA VAL A 364 1.88 10.58 3.46
C VAL A 364 2.65 9.65 4.41
N PRO A 365 2.03 9.10 5.46
CA PRO A 365 2.71 8.22 6.40
C PRO A 365 3.14 6.90 5.72
N VAL A 366 4.44 6.67 5.64
CA VAL A 366 5.02 5.42 5.11
C VAL A 366 5.44 4.49 6.24
N LYS A 367 4.99 3.24 6.18
CA LYS A 367 5.43 2.15 7.06
C LYS A 367 6.68 1.51 6.49
N ILE A 368 7.84 1.84 7.05
CA ILE A 368 9.11 1.20 6.68
C ILE A 368 9.09 -0.25 7.19
N MET A 369 9.33 -1.21 6.31
CA MET A 369 9.52 -2.60 6.67
C MET A 369 11.01 -2.91 6.69
N HIS A 370 11.61 -2.91 7.88
CA HIS A 370 13.04 -3.10 8.07
C HIS A 370 13.42 -4.58 7.99
N LEU A 371 13.28 -5.17 6.80
CA LEU A 371 13.46 -6.60 6.54
C LEU A 371 14.93 -7.02 6.44
N THR A 372 15.87 -6.08 6.34
CA THR A 372 17.30 -6.38 6.13
C THR A 372 17.91 -7.19 7.29
N PRO A 373 17.75 -6.81 8.57
CA PRO A 373 18.23 -7.65 9.68
C PRO A 373 17.52 -9.00 9.72
N MET A 374 16.20 -9.03 9.49
CA MET A 374 15.40 -10.27 9.50
C MET A 374 15.88 -11.28 8.46
N GLY A 375 16.08 -10.83 7.22
CA GLY A 375 16.50 -11.67 6.09
C GLY A 375 17.97 -12.09 6.14
N SER A 376 18.83 -11.35 6.84
CA SER A 376 20.27 -11.62 6.94
C SER A 376 20.65 -12.93 7.64
N TYR A 377 19.70 -13.56 8.34
CA TYR A 377 19.83 -14.90 8.90
C TYR A 377 19.33 -16.01 7.96
N ARG A 378 18.50 -15.68 6.96
CA ARG A 378 17.66 -16.63 6.22
C ARG A 378 18.29 -17.23 4.96
N SER A 379 19.58 -17.56 5.03
CA SER A 379 20.30 -18.34 4.00
C SER A 379 19.51 -19.55 3.50
N ASP A 380 18.79 -20.21 4.41
CA ASP A 380 17.96 -21.38 4.20
C ASP A 380 16.73 -21.15 3.31
N ALA A 381 16.16 -19.95 3.31
CA ALA A 381 14.90 -19.66 2.60
C ALA A 381 15.08 -19.27 1.12
N HIS A 382 16.31 -19.23 0.61
CA HIS A 382 16.59 -18.92 -0.79
C HIS A 382 16.25 -20.05 -1.76
N VAL A 383 16.03 -19.69 -3.03
CA VAL A 383 15.75 -20.63 -4.13
C VAL A 383 16.90 -21.60 -4.38
N GLY A 384 18.15 -21.17 -4.22
CA GLY A 384 19.32 -22.05 -4.33
C GLY A 384 19.41 -22.70 -5.71
N ASN A 385 19.41 -24.03 -5.76
CA ASN A 385 19.39 -24.80 -7.03
C ASN A 385 17.96 -25.15 -7.52
N TRP A 386 16.92 -24.72 -6.80
CA TRP A 386 15.54 -25.20 -6.96
C TRP A 386 14.63 -24.18 -7.68
N GLY A 387 15.21 -23.43 -8.62
CA GLY A 387 14.47 -22.59 -9.57
C GLY A 387 14.08 -23.33 -10.85
N ASP A 388 13.54 -22.60 -11.83
CA ASP A 388 13.15 -23.11 -13.14
C ASP A 388 14.33 -23.60 -14.02
N ASN A 389 15.55 -23.18 -13.70
CA ASN A 389 16.78 -23.71 -14.29
C ASN A 389 17.81 -24.07 -13.20
N PRO A 390 17.88 -25.34 -12.76
CA PRO A 390 18.83 -25.81 -11.74
C PRO A 390 20.32 -25.64 -12.08
N SER A 391 20.67 -25.24 -13.30
CA SER A 391 22.06 -24.90 -13.69
C SER A 391 22.46 -23.48 -13.29
N LEU A 392 21.50 -22.64 -12.90
CA LEU A 392 21.69 -21.27 -12.44
C LEU A 392 21.23 -21.18 -10.99
N GLN A 393 22.18 -21.03 -10.07
CA GLN A 393 21.85 -20.86 -8.65
C GLN A 393 21.19 -19.49 -8.43
N ASP A 394 20.29 -19.37 -7.45
CA ASP A 394 19.63 -18.11 -7.11
C ASP A 394 19.59 -17.87 -5.59
N CYS A 395 20.45 -16.96 -5.12
CA CYS A 395 20.46 -16.44 -3.76
C CYS A 395 20.09 -14.95 -3.71
N GLY A 396 19.29 -14.50 -4.69
CA GLY A 396 18.55 -13.24 -4.64
C GLY A 396 17.09 -13.45 -4.24
N HIS A 397 16.43 -14.44 -4.82
CA HIS A 397 15.00 -14.75 -4.59
C HIS A 397 14.78 -15.81 -3.51
N TRP A 398 13.53 -15.95 -3.09
CA TRP A 398 13.10 -16.77 -1.96
C TRP A 398 12.17 -17.88 -2.43
N CYS A 399 12.23 -19.04 -1.78
CA CYS A 399 11.24 -20.10 -1.99
C CYS A 399 9.85 -19.66 -1.53
N LEU A 400 8.82 -20.16 -2.22
CA LEU A 400 7.42 -20.10 -1.80
C LEU A 400 6.88 -21.53 -1.54
N PRO A 401 6.23 -21.80 -0.39
CA PRO A 401 6.17 -20.96 0.82
C PRO A 401 7.56 -20.72 1.44
N GLY A 402 7.70 -19.66 2.24
CA GLY A 402 8.97 -19.22 2.81
C GLY A 402 8.97 -17.80 3.39
N PHE A 403 10.14 -17.15 3.40
CA PHE A 403 10.33 -15.83 4.04
C PHE A 403 9.36 -14.71 3.58
N PRO A 404 8.94 -14.61 2.30
CA PRO A 404 7.96 -13.61 1.85
C PRO A 404 6.62 -13.67 2.57
N ASP A 405 6.21 -14.85 3.03
CA ASP A 405 4.94 -15.05 3.75
C ASP A 405 4.93 -14.24 5.07
N ILE A 406 6.08 -14.22 5.78
CA ILE A 406 6.26 -13.45 7.02
C ILE A 406 6.15 -11.93 6.77
N TRP A 407 6.58 -11.44 5.59
CA TRP A 407 6.41 -10.02 5.24
C TRP A 407 4.93 -9.67 5.11
N ASN A 408 4.15 -10.60 4.56
CA ASN A 408 2.72 -10.45 4.33
C ASN A 408 1.91 -10.59 5.63
N GLU A 409 2.29 -11.51 6.54
CA GLU A 409 1.76 -11.54 7.91
C GLU A 409 1.97 -10.19 8.64
N ILE A 410 3.16 -9.61 8.54
CA ILE A 410 3.47 -8.31 9.14
C ILE A 410 2.58 -7.20 8.56
N ILE A 411 2.44 -7.10 7.23
CA ILE A 411 1.57 -6.10 6.60
C ILE A 411 0.12 -6.27 7.08
N ILE A 412 -0.41 -7.50 7.07
CA ILE A 412 -1.79 -7.79 7.49
C ILE A 412 -2.00 -7.48 8.98
N SER A 413 -1.00 -7.70 9.83
CA SER A 413 -1.07 -7.38 11.26
C SER A 413 -1.32 -5.91 11.58
N TYR A 414 -0.95 -4.97 10.70
CA TYR A 414 -1.25 -3.54 10.88
C TYR A 414 -2.73 -3.18 10.69
N PHE A 415 -3.53 -4.07 10.08
CA PHE A 415 -4.96 -3.87 9.80
C PHE A 415 -5.86 -4.74 10.68
N LEU A 416 -5.32 -5.82 11.27
CA LEU A 416 -6.02 -6.59 12.28
C LEU A 416 -6.18 -5.79 13.60
N PRO A 417 -7.27 -6.01 14.37
CA PRO A 417 -7.40 -5.41 15.69
C PRO A 417 -6.22 -5.79 16.59
N LYS A 418 -5.56 -4.81 17.20
CA LYS A 418 -4.53 -5.06 18.21
C LYS A 418 -5.17 -5.74 19.42
N ILE A 419 -4.98 -7.05 19.55
CA ILE A 419 -5.40 -7.80 20.73
C ILE A 419 -4.56 -7.30 21.91
N SER A 420 -5.19 -6.54 22.80
CA SER A 420 -4.58 -6.10 24.06
C SER A 420 -4.40 -7.33 24.96
N SER A 421 -3.16 -7.83 25.05
CA SER A 421 -2.79 -9.02 25.83
C SER A 421 -2.81 -8.76 27.34
N PHE A 422 -3.99 -8.49 27.89
CA PHE A 422 -4.27 -8.37 29.32
C PHE A 422 -5.08 -9.58 29.82
N THR A 423 -4.40 -10.72 29.93
CA THR A 423 -4.84 -11.85 30.76
C THR A 423 -3.74 -12.20 31.75
N SER A 424 -3.61 -11.37 32.78
CA SER A 424 -2.90 -11.76 34.00
C SER A 424 -3.66 -12.92 34.64
N TYR A 425 -3.17 -14.14 34.48
CA TYR A 425 -3.69 -15.29 35.21
C TYR A 425 -3.32 -15.17 36.68
N GLN A 426 -4.21 -14.55 37.47
CA GLN A 426 -4.34 -14.82 38.89
C GLN A 426 -5.50 -15.79 39.10
N ASN A 427 -5.15 -17.02 39.48
CA ASN A 427 -5.83 -17.87 40.47
C ASN A 427 -4.93 -19.09 40.72
#